data_AF-A0A1M3PXB9-F1
#
_entry.id   AF-A0A1M3PXB9-F1
#
_cell.length_a   1.000
_cell.length_b   1.000
_cell.length_c   1.000
_cell.angle_alpha   90.00
_cell.angle_beta   90.00
_cell.angle_gamma   90.00
#
_symmetry.space_group_name_H-M   'P 1'
#
loop_
_entity.id
_entity.type
_entity.pdbx_description
1 polymer ?
#
loop_
_entity_poly.entity_id
_entity_poly.type
_entity_poly.pdbx_seq_one_letter_code
_entity_poly.pdbx_strand_id
1 'polypeptide(L)'
;MALKEESLVALRVAHLSMIQGVIARMSGFSASAKTFTITILAGLAAISLQADAAQLGVIAMISAIALFLVDTYYMTLEVRFRNFYDEVAARDLDQASNLKIAPSVNPGDTKRAINSKSNWLFYGPVLFASTLFICYGLIHERKSERLSRSDTPRVERPADTGSAVAGKRVESSVQPTAATKGDIGRLPGQSIGAAGAERIVRGEPAAERSGRPVRAEAAGSTPR
;
A
#
# COMPACT_ATOMS: atom_id res chain seq x y z
N MET A 1 -15.48 24.19 49.62
CA MET A 1 -14.16 23.75 49.11
C MET A 1 -14.31 22.45 48.34
N ALA A 2 -14.71 21.35 48.99
CA ALA A 2 -14.94 20.01 48.41
C ALA A 2 -15.47 19.96 46.94
N LEU A 3 -16.57 20.62 46.61
CA LEU A 3 -17.13 20.61 45.23
C LEU A 3 -16.13 21.06 44.12
N LYS A 4 -15.16 21.93 44.44
CA LYS A 4 -14.09 22.32 43.51
C LYS A 4 -13.02 21.23 43.38
N GLU A 5 -12.78 20.50 44.45
CA GLU A 5 -11.79 19.41 44.53
C GLU A 5 -12.31 18.16 43.81
N GLU A 6 -13.56 17.77 44.06
CA GLU A 6 -14.28 16.69 43.35
C GLU A 6 -14.29 16.92 41.83
N SER A 7 -14.59 18.14 41.38
CA SER A 7 -14.61 18.49 39.96
C SER A 7 -13.21 18.54 39.32
N LEU A 8 -12.17 18.95 40.05
CA LEU A 8 -10.77 18.84 39.59
C LEU A 8 -10.30 17.38 39.49
N VAL A 9 -10.68 16.52 40.44
CA VAL A 9 -10.41 15.07 40.40
C VAL A 9 -11.12 14.42 39.19
N ALA A 10 -12.40 14.72 38.98
CA ALA A 10 -13.15 14.22 37.82
C ALA A 10 -12.51 14.66 36.48
N LEU A 11 -12.07 15.92 36.39
CA LEU A 11 -11.42 16.47 35.20
C LEU A 11 -10.05 15.81 34.94
N ARG A 12 -9.26 15.55 35.99
CA ARG A 12 -8.00 14.79 35.91
C ARG A 12 -8.23 13.38 35.37
N VAL A 13 -9.22 12.66 35.90
CA VAL A 13 -9.57 11.30 35.46
C VAL A 13 -10.04 11.29 34.02
N ALA A 14 -10.85 12.28 33.60
CA ALA A 14 -11.27 12.42 32.21
C ALA A 14 -10.08 12.69 31.25
N HIS A 15 -9.14 13.55 31.63
CA HIS A 15 -7.93 13.83 30.84
C HIS A 15 -7.02 12.60 30.70
N LEU A 16 -6.76 11.89 31.81
CA LEU A 16 -5.97 10.65 31.81
C LEU A 16 -6.63 9.55 30.98
N SER A 17 -7.96 9.41 31.07
CA SER A 17 -8.76 8.49 30.23
C SER A 17 -8.67 8.84 28.74
N MET A 18 -8.72 10.13 28.38
CA MET A 18 -8.53 10.59 27.00
C MET A 18 -7.14 10.24 26.45
N ILE A 19 -6.08 10.40 27.26
CA ILE A 19 -4.71 10.01 26.88
C ILE A 19 -4.59 8.49 26.69
N GLN A 20 -5.15 7.68 27.59
CA GLN A 20 -5.20 6.22 27.42
C GLN A 20 -5.97 5.80 26.17
N GLY A 21 -7.06 6.50 25.84
CA GLY A 21 -7.79 6.34 24.59
C GLY A 21 -6.98 6.70 23.33
N VAL A 22 -5.88 7.45 23.43
CA VAL A 22 -4.92 7.63 22.34
C VAL A 22 -3.89 6.50 22.32
N ILE A 23 -3.32 6.14 23.48
CA ILE A 23 -2.35 5.03 23.63
C ILE A 23 -2.91 3.72 23.06
N ALA A 24 -4.15 3.36 23.43
CA ALA A 24 -4.84 2.16 22.95
C ALA A 24 -5.02 2.16 21.42
N ARG A 25 -5.29 3.32 20.81
CA ARG A 25 -5.39 3.46 19.34
C ARG A 25 -4.03 3.28 18.67
N MET A 26 -2.94 3.83 19.23
CA MET A 26 -1.59 3.65 18.66
C MET A 26 -1.16 2.18 18.70
N SER A 27 -1.42 1.49 19.81
CA SER A 27 -1.22 0.04 19.95
C SER A 27 -2.05 -0.75 18.92
N GLY A 28 -3.32 -0.39 18.74
CA GLY A 28 -4.20 -0.99 17.72
C GLY A 28 -3.75 -0.78 16.27
N PHE A 29 -3.19 0.39 15.93
CA PHE A 29 -2.59 0.64 14.62
C PHE A 29 -1.33 -0.20 14.39
N SER A 30 -0.48 -0.36 15.40
CA SER A 30 0.69 -1.27 15.35
C SER A 30 0.26 -2.73 15.13
N ALA A 31 -0.69 -3.23 15.92
CA ALA A 31 -1.23 -4.57 15.75
C ALA A 31 -1.81 -4.79 14.34
N SER A 32 -2.50 -3.78 13.80
CA SER A 32 -3.04 -3.81 12.44
C SER A 32 -1.95 -3.87 11.36
N ALA A 33 -0.87 -3.10 11.49
CA ALA A 33 0.26 -3.13 10.56
C ALA A 33 0.94 -4.52 10.53
N LYS A 34 1.10 -5.16 11.70
CA LYS A 34 1.59 -6.54 11.80
C LYS A 34 0.63 -7.53 11.09
N THR A 35 -0.68 -7.43 11.31
CA THR A 35 -1.67 -8.26 10.60
C THR A 35 -1.59 -8.10 9.08
N PHE A 36 -1.56 -6.87 8.56
CA PHE A 36 -1.41 -6.64 7.11
C PHE A 36 -0.09 -7.21 6.55
N THR A 37 0.98 -7.22 7.34
CA THR A 37 2.26 -7.86 6.95
C THR A 37 2.06 -9.36 6.70
N ILE A 38 1.32 -10.05 7.57
CA ILE A 38 0.98 -11.49 7.39
C ILE A 38 0.11 -11.68 6.15
N THR A 39 -0.91 -10.85 5.96
CA THR A 39 -1.82 -10.95 4.80
C THR A 39 -1.09 -10.79 3.47
N ILE A 40 -0.19 -9.81 3.36
CA ILE A 40 0.63 -9.61 2.16
C ILE A 40 1.58 -10.80 1.95
N LEU A 41 2.27 -11.25 3.01
CA LEU A 41 3.21 -12.37 2.92
C LEU A 41 2.50 -13.67 2.49
N ALA A 42 1.32 -13.96 3.02
CA ALA A 42 0.50 -15.10 2.63
C ALA A 42 0.01 -15.01 1.18
N GLY A 43 -0.41 -13.82 0.74
CA GLY A 43 -0.81 -13.57 -0.65
C GLY A 43 0.33 -13.79 -1.64
N LEU A 44 1.53 -13.26 -1.35
CA LEU A 44 2.71 -13.45 -2.20
C LEU A 44 3.20 -14.90 -2.18
N ALA A 45 3.15 -15.59 -1.04
CA ALA A 45 3.44 -17.01 -0.96
C ALA A 45 2.49 -17.86 -1.84
N ALA A 46 1.20 -17.54 -1.87
CA ALA A 46 0.23 -18.23 -2.71
C ALA A 46 0.48 -18.01 -4.22
N ILE A 47 0.88 -16.80 -4.64
CA ILE A 47 1.24 -16.52 -6.04
C ILE A 47 2.57 -17.20 -6.42
N SER A 48 3.52 -17.27 -5.49
CA SER A 48 4.81 -17.96 -5.67
C SER A 48 4.71 -19.46 -5.94
N LEU A 49 3.55 -20.09 -5.70
CA LEU A 49 3.28 -21.49 -6.09
C LEU A 49 2.93 -21.66 -7.57
N GLN A 50 2.64 -20.55 -8.28
CA GLN A 50 2.22 -20.54 -9.69
C GLN A 50 3.20 -19.78 -10.59
N ALA A 51 3.95 -18.81 -10.04
CA ALA A 51 4.95 -18.03 -10.74
C ALA A 51 6.27 -17.99 -9.96
N ASP A 52 7.28 -18.73 -10.43
CA ASP A 52 8.65 -18.65 -9.92
C ASP A 52 9.35 -17.42 -10.53
N ALA A 53 9.34 -16.31 -9.81
CA ALA A 53 9.99 -15.07 -10.21
C ALA A 53 10.57 -14.34 -8.99
N ALA A 54 11.88 -14.09 -8.99
CA ALA A 54 12.57 -13.41 -7.88
C ALA A 54 12.00 -12.00 -7.58
N GLN A 55 11.31 -11.40 -8.56
CA GLN A 55 10.57 -10.14 -8.43
C GLN A 55 9.53 -10.15 -7.28
N LEU A 56 8.86 -11.28 -7.02
CA LEU A 56 7.92 -11.39 -5.88
C LEU A 56 8.63 -11.18 -4.54
N GLY A 57 9.86 -11.68 -4.40
CA GLY A 57 10.68 -11.48 -3.20
C GLY A 57 11.01 -10.00 -2.96
N VAL A 58 11.32 -9.27 -4.03
CA VAL A 58 11.58 -7.83 -3.97
C VAL A 58 10.33 -7.05 -3.52
N ILE A 59 9.15 -7.42 -4.03
CA ILE A 59 7.87 -6.82 -3.61
C ILE A 59 7.60 -7.13 -2.13
N ALA A 60 7.77 -8.38 -1.68
CA ALA A 60 7.63 -8.77 -0.28
C ALA A 60 8.57 -7.97 0.64
N MET A 61 9.83 -7.79 0.24
CA MET A 61 10.82 -7.02 0.97
C MET A 61 10.42 -5.55 1.12
N ILE A 62 10.00 -4.90 0.02
CA ILE A 62 9.56 -3.50 0.04
C ILE A 62 8.32 -3.32 0.93
N SER A 63 7.32 -4.20 0.81
CA SER A 63 6.12 -4.17 1.65
C SER A 63 6.43 -4.39 3.14
N ALA A 64 7.31 -5.33 3.47
CA ALA A 64 7.71 -5.61 4.84
C ALA A 64 8.49 -4.43 5.47
N ILE A 65 9.40 -3.80 4.71
CA ILE A 65 10.12 -2.61 5.17
C ILE A 65 9.16 -1.42 5.37
N ALA A 66 8.24 -1.18 4.43
CA ALA A 66 7.26 -0.10 4.54
C ALA A 66 6.36 -0.27 5.79
N LEU A 67 5.85 -1.48 6.04
CA LEU A 67 5.03 -1.76 7.21
C LEU A 67 5.85 -1.73 8.52
N PHE A 68 7.11 -2.18 8.52
CA PHE A 68 8.02 -2.04 9.67
C PHE A 68 8.24 -0.57 10.06
N LEU A 69 8.40 0.33 9.09
CA LEU A 69 8.57 1.76 9.34
C LEU A 69 7.31 2.39 9.95
N VAL A 70 6.13 2.07 9.41
CA VAL A 70 4.82 2.55 9.92
C VAL A 70 4.55 2.01 11.33
N ASP A 71 4.79 0.72 11.55
CA ASP A 71 4.62 0.07 12.85
C ASP A 71 5.55 0.66 13.92
N THR A 72 6.83 0.87 13.58
CA THR A 72 7.83 1.47 14.48
C THR A 72 7.55 2.94 14.77
N TYR A 73 6.95 3.68 13.81
CA TYR A 73 6.42 5.03 14.05
C TYR A 73 5.29 5.00 15.09
N TYR A 74 4.29 4.13 14.96
CA TYR A 74 3.22 4.01 15.95
C TYR A 74 3.72 3.57 17.34
N MET A 75 4.69 2.64 17.41
CA MET A 75 5.33 2.27 18.68
C MET A 75 6.13 3.44 19.30
N THR A 76 6.73 4.31 18.48
CA THR A 76 7.38 5.55 18.96
C THR A 76 6.36 6.54 19.54
N LEU A 77 5.19 6.68 18.89
CA LEU A 77 4.09 7.49 19.41
C LEU A 77 3.55 6.93 20.73
N GLU A 78 3.39 5.60 20.85
CA GLU A 78 2.98 4.95 22.10
C GLU A 78 3.91 5.31 23.26
N VAL A 79 5.24 5.18 23.07
CA VAL A 79 6.23 5.53 24.11
C VAL A 79 6.11 7.00 24.53
N ARG A 80 6.00 7.93 23.58
CA ARG A 80 5.84 9.37 23.89
C ARG A 80 4.53 9.67 24.61
N PHE A 81 3.43 9.05 24.22
CA PHE A 81 2.14 9.23 24.91
C PHE A 81 2.12 8.57 26.30
N ARG A 82 2.91 7.51 26.54
CA ARG A 82 3.09 6.91 27.87
C ARG A 82 3.95 7.79 28.78
N ASN A 83 5.08 8.27 28.30
CA ASN A 83 5.88 9.28 29.01
C ASN A 83 5.00 10.51 29.37
N PHE A 84 4.20 11.01 28.43
CA PHE A 84 3.26 12.12 28.67
C PHE A 84 2.10 11.77 29.61
N TYR A 85 1.61 10.52 29.61
CA TYR A 85 0.64 10.05 30.60
C TYR A 85 1.22 10.11 32.01
N ASP A 86 2.45 9.62 32.19
CA ASP A 86 3.15 9.65 33.47
C ASP A 86 3.44 11.11 33.91
N GLU A 87 3.88 11.98 32.99
CA GLU A 87 4.03 13.44 33.21
C GLU A 87 2.73 14.12 33.67
N VAL A 88 1.56 13.73 33.13
CA VAL A 88 0.24 14.29 33.51
C VAL A 88 -0.27 13.67 34.81
N ALA A 89 -0.04 12.37 35.01
CA ALA A 89 -0.44 11.65 36.21
C ALA A 89 0.33 12.10 37.47
N ALA A 90 1.50 12.71 37.31
CA ALA A 90 2.34 13.24 38.39
C ALA A 90 2.07 14.72 38.77
N ARG A 91 1.21 15.46 38.05
CA ARG A 91 0.93 16.89 38.36
C ARG A 91 0.07 17.08 39.60
N ASP A 92 0.07 18.26 40.20
CA ASP A 92 -0.87 18.61 41.27
C ASP A 92 -2.32 18.78 40.78
N LEU A 93 -3.28 18.86 41.72
CA LEU A 93 -4.72 18.92 41.40
C LEU A 93 -5.18 20.29 40.89
N ASP A 94 -4.46 21.38 41.19
CA ASP A 94 -4.72 22.71 40.64
C ASP A 94 -4.53 22.73 39.10
N GLN A 95 -3.50 22.03 38.62
CA GLN A 95 -3.16 21.87 37.21
C GLN A 95 -4.09 20.90 36.46
N ALA A 96 -5.04 20.22 37.13
CA ALA A 96 -6.00 19.32 36.47
C ALA A 96 -6.89 20.05 35.44
N SER A 97 -7.01 21.37 35.55
CA SER A 97 -7.65 22.26 34.57
C SER A 97 -6.93 22.35 33.22
N ASN A 98 -5.64 21.96 33.14
CA ASN A 98 -4.82 22.07 31.95
C ASN A 98 -4.94 20.81 31.05
N LEU A 99 -5.95 20.81 30.18
CA LEU A 99 -6.25 19.76 29.20
C LEU A 99 -5.34 19.77 27.95
N LYS A 100 -4.19 20.44 27.97
CA LYS A 100 -3.30 20.56 26.80
C LYS A 100 -2.58 19.24 26.53
N ILE A 101 -3.01 18.51 25.50
CA ILE A 101 -2.30 17.33 24.98
C ILE A 101 -1.14 17.79 24.09
N ALA A 102 0.10 17.61 24.57
CA ALA A 102 1.32 17.97 23.85
C ALA A 102 2.49 17.07 24.32
N PRO A 103 2.60 15.82 23.83
CA PRO A 103 3.65 14.90 24.25
C PRO A 103 5.05 15.38 23.85
N SER A 104 6.03 15.14 24.73
CA SER A 104 7.43 15.51 24.52
C SER A 104 8.09 14.72 23.37
N VAL A 105 9.03 15.35 22.65
CA VAL A 105 9.66 14.80 21.42
C VAL A 105 11.12 14.42 21.63
N ASN A 106 11.38 13.42 22.49
CA ASN A 106 12.74 12.98 22.77
C ASN A 106 13.28 12.04 21.68
N PRO A 107 14.50 12.26 21.13
CA PRO A 107 15.12 11.34 20.19
C PRO A 107 15.40 9.93 20.74
N GLY A 108 15.52 9.82 22.07
CA GLY A 108 15.71 8.54 22.77
C GLY A 108 14.51 7.60 22.66
N ASP A 109 13.29 8.14 22.67
CA ASP A 109 12.06 7.33 22.58
C ASP A 109 11.96 6.60 21.25
N THR A 110 12.36 7.26 20.15
CA THR A 110 12.43 6.66 18.82
C THR A 110 13.42 5.49 18.78
N LYS A 111 14.62 5.65 19.39
CA LYS A 111 15.61 4.56 19.48
C LYS A 111 15.11 3.39 20.34
N ARG A 112 14.43 3.69 21.45
CA ARG A 112 13.82 2.71 22.36
C ARG A 112 12.69 1.92 21.68
N ALA A 113 11.91 2.57 20.81
CA ALA A 113 10.87 1.93 20.01
C ALA A 113 11.44 1.07 18.87
N ILE A 114 12.42 1.57 18.10
CA ILE A 114 13.11 0.80 17.05
C ILE A 114 13.73 -0.48 17.62
N ASN A 115 14.40 -0.39 18.77
CA ASN A 115 15.07 -1.51 19.41
C ASN A 115 14.15 -2.34 20.35
N SER A 116 12.83 -2.25 20.16
CA SER A 116 11.84 -3.02 20.91
C SER A 116 11.89 -4.50 20.52
N LYS A 117 11.98 -5.39 21.52
CA LYS A 117 11.98 -6.86 21.33
C LYS A 117 10.78 -7.35 20.51
N SER A 118 9.63 -6.68 20.63
CA SER A 118 8.40 -7.01 19.88
C SER A 118 8.59 -6.89 18.36
N ASN A 119 9.23 -5.80 17.91
CA ASN A 119 9.43 -5.54 16.49
C ASN A 119 10.54 -6.41 15.89
N TRP A 120 11.61 -6.67 16.65
CA TRP A 120 12.67 -7.62 16.24
C TRP A 120 12.16 -9.05 16.12
N LEU A 121 11.31 -9.51 17.06
CA LEU A 121 10.74 -10.86 17.05
C LEU A 121 9.79 -11.09 15.86
N PHE A 122 9.04 -10.06 15.45
CA PHE A 122 8.09 -10.16 14.35
C PHE A 122 8.74 -9.93 12.97
N TYR A 123 9.41 -8.79 12.77
CA TYR A 123 9.93 -8.41 11.45
C TYR A 123 11.28 -9.06 11.12
N GLY A 124 12.09 -9.45 12.12
CA GLY A 124 13.38 -10.12 11.91
C GLY A 124 13.25 -11.40 11.08
N PRO A 125 12.41 -12.37 11.48
CA PRO A 125 12.17 -13.60 10.71
C PRO A 125 11.59 -13.34 9.31
N VAL A 126 10.69 -12.35 9.17
CA VAL A 126 10.07 -11.99 7.87
C VAL A 126 11.12 -11.44 6.91
N LEU A 127 11.92 -10.46 7.34
CA LEU A 127 12.96 -9.87 6.50
C LEU A 127 14.06 -10.90 6.16
N PHE A 128 14.41 -11.78 7.10
CA PHE A 128 15.34 -12.88 6.85
C PHE A 128 14.81 -13.87 5.80
N ALA A 129 13.56 -14.32 5.94
CA ALA A 129 12.93 -15.21 4.97
C ALA A 129 12.82 -14.59 3.57
N SER A 130 12.39 -13.32 3.48
CA SER A 130 12.36 -12.57 2.21
C SER A 130 13.75 -12.42 1.59
N THR A 131 14.80 -12.23 2.41
CA THR A 131 16.20 -12.17 1.92
C THR A 131 16.62 -13.52 1.33
N LEU A 132 16.38 -14.62 2.05
CA LEU A 132 16.71 -15.97 1.56
C LEU A 132 15.96 -16.32 0.27
N PHE A 133 14.69 -15.94 0.16
CA PHE A 133 13.88 -16.16 -1.05
C PHE A 133 14.45 -15.40 -2.26
N ILE A 134 14.80 -14.12 -2.10
CA ILE A 134 15.47 -13.34 -3.17
C ILE A 134 16.81 -13.98 -3.55
N CYS A 135 17.64 -14.35 -2.57
CA CYS A 135 18.94 -14.99 -2.83
C CYS A 135 18.79 -16.33 -3.57
N TYR A 136 17.81 -17.15 -3.21
CA TYR A 136 17.51 -18.41 -3.90
C TYR A 136 17.10 -18.17 -5.35
N GLY A 137 16.13 -17.27 -5.60
CA GLY A 137 15.66 -16.94 -6.94
C GLY A 137 16.78 -16.42 -7.85
N LEU A 138 17.59 -15.48 -7.35
CA LEU A 138 18.74 -14.95 -8.09
C LEU A 138 19.80 -16.03 -8.41
N ILE A 139 20.02 -16.99 -7.51
CA ILE A 139 20.94 -18.12 -7.77
C ILE A 139 20.32 -19.09 -8.79
N HIS A 140 19.00 -19.30 -8.77
CA HIS A 140 18.28 -20.15 -9.72
C HIS A 140 18.31 -19.59 -11.14
N GLU A 141 17.94 -18.31 -11.32
CA GLU A 141 18.01 -17.59 -12.60
C GLU A 141 19.43 -17.64 -13.18
N ARG A 142 20.46 -17.35 -12.35
CA ARG A 142 21.89 -17.44 -12.73
C ARG A 142 22.34 -18.85 -13.14
N LYS A 143 21.67 -19.91 -12.69
CA LYS A 143 21.98 -21.28 -13.10
C LYS A 143 21.37 -21.59 -14.47
N SER A 144 20.13 -21.12 -14.71
CA SER A 144 19.45 -21.24 -16.00
C SER A 144 20.21 -20.51 -17.13
N GLU A 145 20.63 -19.26 -16.89
CA GLU A 145 21.48 -18.50 -17.82
C GLU A 145 22.76 -19.26 -18.22
N ARG A 146 23.39 -19.96 -17.27
CA ARG A 146 24.66 -20.66 -17.47
C ARG A 146 24.52 -21.94 -18.28
N LEU A 147 23.46 -22.72 -18.08
CA LEU A 147 23.20 -23.92 -18.90
C LEU A 147 22.85 -23.53 -20.34
N SER A 148 21.94 -22.57 -20.52
CA SER A 148 21.58 -22.06 -21.86
C SER A 148 22.82 -21.57 -22.64
N ARG A 149 23.80 -20.98 -21.94
CA ARG A 149 25.07 -20.52 -22.50
C ARG A 149 26.15 -21.60 -22.68
N SER A 150 26.07 -22.76 -22.02
CA SER A 150 26.97 -23.89 -22.32
C SER A 150 26.53 -24.64 -23.58
N ASP A 151 25.23 -24.66 -23.85
CA ASP A 151 24.63 -25.52 -24.86
C ASP A 151 24.55 -24.85 -26.25
N THR A 152 24.78 -23.54 -26.34
CA THR A 152 24.98 -22.87 -27.65
C THR A 152 26.19 -23.47 -28.37
N PRO A 153 26.03 -24.10 -29.55
CA PRO A 153 27.15 -24.68 -30.27
C PRO A 153 28.19 -23.60 -30.58
N ARG A 154 29.47 -23.92 -30.37
CA ARG A 154 30.57 -23.05 -30.77
C ARG A 154 30.54 -22.93 -32.29
N VAL A 155 29.93 -21.87 -32.80
CA VAL A 155 30.05 -21.49 -34.21
C VAL A 155 31.52 -21.17 -34.45
N GLU A 156 32.23 -22.17 -34.96
CA GLU A 156 33.65 -22.15 -35.20
C GLU A 156 33.91 -21.19 -36.37
N ARG A 157 34.16 -19.93 -36.03
CA ARG A 157 34.46 -18.87 -37.01
C ARG A 157 35.69 -19.32 -37.79
N PRO A 158 35.58 -19.64 -39.09
CA PRO A 158 36.70 -20.20 -39.83
C PRO A 158 37.84 -19.19 -39.87
N ALA A 159 39.03 -19.64 -39.49
CA ALA A 159 40.23 -18.82 -39.57
C ALA A 159 40.67 -18.68 -41.03
N ASP A 160 40.75 -17.42 -41.47
CA ASP A 160 41.86 -16.90 -42.25
C ASP A 160 42.27 -17.66 -43.54
N THR A 161 41.37 -17.73 -44.52
CA THR A 161 41.77 -17.88 -45.95
C THR A 161 41.52 -16.59 -46.73
N GLY A 162 42.47 -15.66 -46.63
CA GLY A 162 42.44 -14.42 -47.41
C GLY A 162 43.04 -14.58 -48.81
N SER A 163 42.27 -14.28 -49.85
CA SER A 163 42.76 -13.68 -51.09
C SER A 163 41.63 -12.99 -51.86
N ALA A 164 41.96 -11.94 -52.63
CA ALA A 164 41.00 -10.96 -53.13
C ALA A 164 40.38 -11.29 -54.49
N VAL A 165 39.15 -10.82 -54.73
CA VAL A 165 38.68 -10.39 -56.06
C VAL A 165 37.94 -9.04 -55.95
N ALA A 166 38.20 -8.17 -56.92
CA ALA A 166 37.97 -6.73 -56.92
C ALA A 166 36.51 -6.21 -57.05
N GLY A 167 36.31 -4.96 -56.59
CA GLY A 167 35.34 -4.01 -57.15
C GLY A 167 33.98 -3.89 -56.42
N LYS A 168 33.30 -2.73 -56.42
CA LYS A 168 33.63 -1.43 -57.04
C LYS A 168 32.97 -0.26 -56.28
N ARG A 169 33.69 0.86 -56.21
CA ARG A 169 33.34 2.19 -55.65
C ARG A 169 31.93 2.71 -55.98
N VAL A 170 31.25 3.31 -55.00
CA VAL A 170 30.66 4.67 -55.03
C VAL A 170 30.23 5.11 -53.61
N GLU A 171 30.66 6.31 -53.21
CA GLU A 171 30.09 7.07 -52.09
C GLU A 171 29.24 8.21 -52.66
N SER A 172 28.13 8.54 -52.01
CA SER A 172 27.74 9.96 -51.78
C SER A 172 26.60 10.02 -50.75
N SER A 173 26.80 10.82 -49.70
CA SER A 173 25.74 11.25 -48.79
C SER A 173 24.90 12.38 -49.41
N VAL A 174 23.70 12.63 -48.85
CA VAL A 174 23.01 13.94 -48.62
C VAL A 174 21.49 13.72 -48.41
N GLN A 175 20.88 14.48 -47.49
CA GLN A 175 19.41 14.63 -47.29
C GLN A 175 18.97 16.06 -47.76
N PRO A 176 17.72 16.57 -47.60
CA PRO A 176 16.43 15.96 -47.21
C PRO A 176 15.27 16.43 -48.14
N THR A 177 14.04 16.46 -47.61
CA THR A 177 12.88 17.33 -47.99
C THR A 177 11.96 16.99 -49.18
N ALA A 178 10.70 16.71 -48.83
CA ALA A 178 9.45 17.40 -49.22
C ALA A 178 8.98 17.56 -50.70
N ALA A 179 7.66 17.33 -50.84
CA ALA A 179 6.70 17.99 -51.74
C ALA A 179 6.74 17.72 -53.27
N THR A 180 5.78 16.90 -53.72
CA THR A 180 5.11 17.03 -55.03
C THR A 180 3.58 17.09 -54.80
N LYS A 181 2.87 17.86 -55.64
CA LYS A 181 1.43 18.18 -55.53
C LYS A 181 0.76 18.01 -56.90
N GLY A 182 -0.45 17.42 -56.92
CA GLY A 182 -1.22 17.08 -58.13
C GLY A 182 -1.86 15.70 -57.97
N ASP A 183 -3.08 15.49 -57.46
CA ASP A 183 -4.41 16.11 -57.68
C ASP A 183 -5.21 15.43 -58.81
N ILE A 184 -6.53 15.62 -58.82
CA ILE A 184 -7.59 15.04 -59.68
C ILE A 184 -8.11 13.66 -59.22
N GLY A 185 -9.15 13.70 -58.38
CA GLY A 185 -9.99 12.57 -57.96
C GLY A 185 -11.14 13.04 -57.06
N ARG A 186 -12.24 13.50 -57.66
CA ARG A 186 -13.19 14.46 -57.02
C ARG A 186 -14.34 13.81 -56.23
N LEU A 187 -14.70 14.43 -55.09
CA LEU A 187 -15.91 14.19 -54.30
C LEU A 187 -17.19 14.65 -55.06
N PRO A 188 -18.42 14.20 -54.70
CA PRO A 188 -19.10 14.53 -53.42
C PRO A 188 -19.63 13.31 -52.64
N GLY A 189 -19.99 13.38 -51.35
CA GLY A 189 -19.83 14.48 -50.38
C GLY A 189 -21.05 14.67 -49.46
N GLN A 190 -20.86 14.61 -48.13
CA GLN A 190 -21.76 15.19 -47.12
C GLN A 190 -21.11 15.30 -45.72
N SER A 191 -21.74 16.12 -44.86
CA SER A 191 -21.37 16.48 -43.47
C SER A 191 -20.99 15.29 -42.58
N ILE A 192 -19.94 15.33 -41.76
CA ILE A 192 -19.68 16.20 -40.58
C ILE A 192 -20.76 16.05 -39.48
N GLY A 193 -20.34 15.62 -38.28
CA GLY A 193 -20.75 16.31 -37.05
C GLY A 193 -21.60 15.58 -35.99
N ALA A 194 -20.93 14.78 -35.15
CA ALA A 194 -21.17 14.68 -33.70
C ALA A 194 -22.56 14.23 -33.15
N ALA A 195 -22.66 14.22 -31.81
CA ALA A 195 -23.88 14.08 -30.98
C ALA A 195 -24.75 12.81 -31.17
N GLY A 196 -24.31 11.69 -30.59
CA GLY A 196 -25.15 10.51 -30.35
C GLY A 196 -25.60 10.41 -28.88
N ALA A 197 -26.48 11.31 -28.42
CA ALA A 197 -26.96 11.33 -27.04
C ALA A 197 -28.49 11.27 -26.94
N GLU A 198 -28.98 10.40 -26.05
CA GLU A 198 -30.34 10.32 -25.47
C GLU A 198 -31.58 9.91 -26.33
N ARG A 199 -32.54 9.29 -25.60
CA ARG A 199 -34.02 9.28 -25.76
C ARG A 199 -34.65 8.53 -26.97
N ILE A 200 -35.74 7.75 -26.85
CA ILE A 200 -36.49 7.24 -25.66
C ILE A 200 -36.53 5.68 -25.70
N VAL A 201 -37.59 4.83 -25.68
CA VAL A 201 -39.07 4.94 -25.65
C VAL A 201 -39.67 3.88 -24.69
N ARG A 202 -40.07 4.34 -23.50
CA ARG A 202 -41.31 4.03 -22.75
C ARG A 202 -41.92 2.60 -22.81
N GLY A 203 -42.00 1.92 -21.66
CA GLY A 203 -42.83 0.73 -21.44
C GLY A 203 -43.01 0.33 -19.96
N GLU A 204 -44.13 0.71 -19.35
CA GLU A 204 -44.60 0.37 -17.99
C GLU A 204 -46.14 0.58 -17.94
N PRO A 205 -46.92 0.07 -16.95
CA PRO A 205 -46.62 -1.00 -15.99
C PRO A 205 -47.76 -2.06 -15.84
N ALA A 206 -47.43 -3.28 -15.36
CA ALA A 206 -48.32 -4.22 -14.66
C ALA A 206 -47.45 -5.27 -13.94
N ALA A 207 -47.52 -5.59 -12.64
CA ALA A 207 -48.61 -5.76 -11.67
C ALA A 207 -49.19 -7.19 -11.60
N GLU A 208 -48.68 -7.99 -10.65
CA GLU A 208 -49.43 -9.10 -10.05
C GLU A 208 -49.19 -9.17 -8.53
N ARG A 209 -50.22 -9.59 -7.77
CA ARG A 209 -50.28 -9.66 -6.30
C ARG A 209 -50.73 -11.05 -5.85
N SER A 210 -50.00 -11.69 -4.93
CA SER A 210 -50.54 -12.59 -3.90
C SER A 210 -49.40 -12.99 -2.95
N GLY A 211 -49.49 -13.04 -1.62
CA GLY A 211 -50.49 -12.66 -0.60
C GLY A 211 -49.81 -12.84 0.78
N ARG A 212 -50.32 -12.45 1.96
CA ARG A 212 -51.61 -11.90 2.44
C ARG A 212 -51.32 -10.91 3.60
N PRO A 213 -52.24 -9.98 3.95
CA PRO A 213 -52.16 -9.20 5.19
C PRO A 213 -52.81 -9.91 6.38
N VAL A 214 -52.37 -9.62 7.61
CA VAL A 214 -53.09 -9.96 8.86
C VAL A 214 -53.18 -8.74 9.79
N ARG A 215 -54.44 -8.34 10.02
CA ARG A 215 -55.00 -7.41 11.02
C ARG A 215 -54.52 -7.76 12.45
N ALA A 216 -54.02 -6.90 13.34
CA ALA A 216 -54.33 -5.51 13.76
C ALA A 216 -55.29 -5.40 14.97
N GLU A 217 -54.71 -5.02 16.13
CA GLU A 217 -55.27 -4.39 17.34
C GLU A 217 -54.17 -3.42 17.87
N ALA A 218 -54.38 -2.22 18.45
CA ALA A 218 -55.38 -1.70 19.41
C ALA A 218 -55.15 -2.16 20.87
N ALA A 219 -55.26 -1.34 21.93
CA ALA A 219 -55.30 0.12 22.08
C ALA A 219 -55.01 0.52 23.57
N GLY A 220 -54.88 1.82 23.88
CA GLY A 220 -54.67 2.39 25.23
C GLY A 220 -53.28 3.05 25.38
N SER A 221 -53.05 4.28 25.87
CA SER A 221 -53.73 5.14 26.88
C SER A 221 -53.67 4.55 28.31
N THR A 222 -53.31 5.30 29.37
CA THR A 222 -53.19 6.76 29.61
C THR A 222 -51.94 7.13 30.47
N PRO A 223 -51.58 8.42 30.59
CA PRO A 223 -50.58 8.90 31.56
C PRO A 223 -51.18 9.21 32.95
N ARG A 224 -50.32 9.25 33.97
CA ARG A 224 -50.50 9.94 35.27
C ARG A 224 -49.15 10.40 35.81
#